data_AF-A0A191XSA9-F1
#
_entry.id   AF-A0A191XSA9-F1
#
_cell.length_a   1.000
_cell.length_b   1.000
_cell.length_c   1.000
_cell.angle_alpha   90.00
_cell.angle_beta   90.00
_cell.angle_gamma   90.00
#
_symmetry.space_group_name_H-M   'P 1'
#
loop_
_entity.id
_entity.type
_entity.pdbx_description
1 polymer ?
#
loop_
_entity_poly.entity_id
_entity_poly.type
_entity_poly.pdbx_seq_one_letter_code
_entity_poly.pdbx_strand_id
1 'polypeptide(L)'
;MSRVTLLLVAVALVGFVAGAPAPLEQSDLEKFENMDLSSILSNKRLRTAYVNCMVDKGPCTADAAEFKKILPDLTETQCADCSAKFKELIKKSVSTFQKDYPEDWKTLMAHFDPDNKRAADLEKFMSS
;
A
#
# COMPACT_ATOMS: atom_id res chain seq x y z
N MET A 1 -7.62 -64.16 -3.50
CA MET A 1 -8.62 -64.22 -2.41
C MET A 1 -7.92 -63.85 -1.10
N SER A 2 -8.51 -62.90 -0.35
CA SER A 2 -8.06 -62.34 0.94
C SER A 2 -6.76 -61.50 0.87
N ARG A 3 -6.69 -60.22 1.25
CA ARG A 3 -7.48 -59.46 2.23
C ARG A 3 -7.63 -58.01 1.78
N VAL A 4 -8.86 -57.50 1.83
CA VAL A 4 -9.15 -56.06 1.79
C VAL A 4 -8.60 -55.47 3.08
N THR A 5 -7.64 -54.56 2.98
CA THR A 5 -7.24 -53.70 4.09
C THR A 5 -7.25 -52.27 3.57
N LEU A 6 -8.45 -51.69 3.63
CA LEU A 6 -8.68 -50.28 3.90
C LEU A 6 -7.56 -49.77 4.82
N LEU A 7 -6.84 -48.72 4.44
CA LEU A 7 -6.28 -47.70 5.34
C LEU A 7 -5.59 -46.60 4.51
N LEU A 8 -6.25 -45.44 4.51
CA LEU A 8 -5.66 -44.09 4.52
C LEU A 8 -4.95 -43.61 3.26
N VAL A 9 -5.77 -43.13 2.32
CA VAL A 9 -5.42 -41.96 1.48
C VAL A 9 -5.25 -40.77 2.42
N ALA A 10 -4.06 -40.60 3.00
CA ALA A 10 -3.65 -39.36 3.63
C ALA A 10 -3.23 -38.38 2.54
N VAL A 11 -4.23 -37.85 1.82
CA VAL A 11 -4.06 -36.60 1.08
C VAL A 11 -3.87 -35.54 2.16
N ALA A 12 -2.61 -35.29 2.50
CA ALA A 12 -2.21 -34.09 3.20
C ALA A 12 -2.45 -32.93 2.24
N LEU A 13 -3.70 -32.48 2.16
CA LEU A 13 -4.03 -31.08 1.91
C LEU A 13 -3.40 -30.31 3.07
N VAL A 14 -2.10 -30.06 2.96
CA VAL A 14 -1.50 -28.91 3.63
C VAL A 14 -2.16 -27.73 2.94
N GLY A 15 -3.28 -27.30 3.53
CA GLY A 15 -3.97 -26.10 3.15
C GLY A 15 -2.91 -25.03 3.07
N PHE A 16 -2.76 -24.46 1.88
CA PHE A 16 -2.09 -23.19 1.72
C PHE A 16 -2.93 -22.22 2.55
N VAL A 17 -2.56 -22.06 3.82
CA VAL A 17 -3.15 -21.05 4.69
C VAL A 17 -2.70 -19.77 4.03
N ALA A 18 -3.57 -19.21 3.19
CA ALA A 18 -3.40 -17.86 2.69
C ALA A 18 -3.36 -17.00 3.96
N GLY A 19 -2.16 -16.66 4.40
CA GLY A 19 -1.97 -15.77 5.53
C GLY A 19 -2.71 -14.49 5.17
N ALA A 20 -3.81 -14.23 5.86
CA ALA A 20 -4.41 -12.91 5.80
C ALA A 20 -3.30 -11.89 6.12
N PRO A 21 -3.21 -10.76 5.39
CA PRO A 21 -2.28 -9.71 5.78
C PRO A 21 -2.54 -9.40 7.25
N ALA A 22 -1.47 -9.38 8.05
CA ALA A 22 -1.58 -8.95 9.44
C ALA A 22 -2.17 -7.53 9.46
N PRO A 23 -3.04 -7.19 10.44
CA PRO A 23 -3.51 -5.82 10.61
C PRO A 23 -2.33 -4.84 10.64
N LEU A 24 -2.50 -3.65 10.05
CA LEU A 24 -1.47 -2.60 10.19
C LEU A 24 -1.32 -2.22 11.66
N GLU A 25 -0.14 -2.44 12.21
CA GLU A 25 0.20 -2.03 13.57
C GLU A 25 0.62 -0.55 13.60
N GLN A 26 0.34 0.17 14.69
CA GLN A 26 0.73 1.59 14.81
C GLN A 26 2.24 1.79 14.60
N SER A 27 3.06 0.87 15.10
CA SER A 27 4.52 0.91 14.94
C SER A 27 4.99 0.86 13.47
N ASP A 28 4.20 0.26 12.57
CA ASP A 28 4.48 0.25 11.13
C ASP A 28 4.22 1.61 10.48
N LEU A 29 3.38 2.45 11.09
CA LEU A 29 3.07 3.79 10.60
C LEU A 29 4.02 4.85 11.19
N GLU A 30 4.39 4.70 12.47
CA GLU A 30 5.27 5.62 13.20
C GLU A 30 6.58 5.90 12.46
N LYS A 31 7.16 4.88 11.81
CA LYS A 31 8.40 5.04 11.03
C LYS A 31 8.27 6.00 9.85
N PHE A 32 7.06 6.17 9.32
CA PHE A 32 6.79 7.06 8.19
C PHE A 32 6.37 8.46 8.63
N GLU A 33 5.89 8.63 9.87
CA GLU A 33 5.42 9.93 10.37
C GLU A 33 6.48 11.04 10.34
N ASN A 34 7.77 10.66 10.41
CA ASN A 34 8.90 11.58 10.39
C ASN A 34 9.58 11.65 9.01
N MET A 35 9.00 11.01 7.99
CA MET A 35 9.53 11.06 6.63
C MET A 35 9.48 12.49 6.09
N ASP A 36 10.62 12.98 5.59
CA ASP A 36 10.68 14.26 4.89
C ASP A 36 10.18 14.10 3.45
N LEU A 37 8.85 14.09 3.30
CA LEU A 37 8.18 14.10 2.00
C LEU A 37 8.64 15.24 1.10
N SER A 38 8.97 16.41 1.67
CA SER A 38 9.39 17.56 0.87
C SER A 38 10.70 17.27 0.16
N SER A 39 11.67 16.67 0.86
CA SER A 39 12.95 16.26 0.27
C SER A 39 12.79 15.22 -0.84
N ILE A 40 11.86 14.27 -0.66
CA ILE A 40 11.59 13.21 -1.64
C ILE A 40 10.90 13.77 -2.88
N LEU A 41 9.82 14.54 -2.67
CA LEU A 41 8.98 15.03 -3.75
C LEU A 41 9.63 16.17 -4.54
N SER A 42 10.40 17.06 -3.90
CA SER A 42 11.11 18.14 -4.61
C SER A 42 12.28 17.65 -5.46
N ASN A 43 12.88 16.51 -5.13
CA ASN A 43 13.94 15.91 -5.92
C ASN A 43 13.36 15.04 -7.04
N LYS A 44 13.35 15.55 -8.28
CA LYS A 44 12.80 14.83 -9.45
C LYS A 44 13.35 13.41 -9.58
N ARG A 45 14.65 13.19 -9.41
CA ARG A 45 15.27 11.86 -9.55
C ARG A 45 14.71 10.90 -8.50
N LEU A 46 14.61 11.37 -7.26
CA LEU A 46 14.10 10.56 -6.15
C LEU A 46 12.60 10.31 -6.29
N ARG A 47 11.80 11.35 -6.54
CA ARG A 47 10.35 11.23 -6.79
C ARG A 47 10.05 10.23 -7.91
N THR A 48 10.74 10.31 -9.05
CA THR A 48 10.57 9.36 -10.16
C THR A 48 10.92 7.93 -9.74
N ALA A 49 11.95 7.72 -8.92
CA ALA A 49 12.27 6.40 -8.39
C ALA A 49 11.15 5.85 -7.48
N TYR A 50 10.58 6.69 -6.61
CA TYR A 50 9.44 6.31 -5.75
C TYR A 50 8.22 5.96 -6.60
N VAL A 51 7.82 6.83 -7.53
CA VAL A 51 6.66 6.60 -8.40
C VAL A 51 6.84 5.29 -9.18
N ASN A 52 8.02 5.08 -9.79
CA ASN A 52 8.31 3.85 -10.53
C ASN A 52 8.27 2.60 -9.63
N CYS A 53 8.78 2.68 -8.41
CA CYS A 53 8.65 1.60 -7.43
C CYS A 53 7.18 1.30 -7.11
N MET A 54 6.39 2.34 -6.83
CA MET A 54 4.96 2.20 -6.48
C MET A 54 4.17 1.51 -7.60
N VAL A 55 4.53 1.74 -8.87
CA VAL A 55 3.84 1.17 -10.04
C VAL A 55 4.58 0.01 -10.73
N ASP A 56 5.52 -0.64 -10.02
CA ASP A 56 6.26 -1.83 -10.48
C ASP A 56 7.08 -1.63 -11.77
N LYS A 57 7.57 -0.40 -12.01
CA LYS A 57 8.40 -0.01 -13.17
C LYS A 57 9.88 0.19 -12.82
N GLY A 58 10.30 -0.07 -11.59
CA GLY A 58 11.68 0.10 -11.18
C GLY A 58 11.97 -0.43 -9.78
N PRO A 59 13.25 -0.43 -9.37
CA PRO A 59 13.63 -0.84 -8.03
C PRO A 59 13.08 0.12 -6.98
N CYS A 60 12.73 -0.42 -5.83
CA CYS A 60 12.34 0.35 -4.66
C CYS A 60 13.55 0.66 -3.78
N THR A 61 13.58 1.88 -3.23
CA THR A 61 14.36 2.12 -2.01
C THR A 61 13.74 1.32 -0.85
N ALA A 62 14.50 1.07 0.21
CA ALA A 62 14.02 0.27 1.33
C ALA A 62 12.73 0.85 1.94
N ASP A 63 12.69 2.16 2.13
CA ASP A 63 11.55 2.87 2.69
C ASP A 63 10.35 2.91 1.74
N ALA A 64 10.57 3.11 0.42
CA ALA A 64 9.50 3.04 -0.57
C ALA A 64 8.89 1.63 -0.66
N ALA A 65 9.71 0.58 -0.54
CA ALA A 65 9.25 -0.80 -0.51
C ALA A 65 8.39 -1.09 0.72
N GLU A 66 8.77 -0.56 1.89
CA GLU A 66 7.97 -0.71 3.10
C GLU A 66 6.66 0.06 3.01
N PHE A 67 6.68 1.30 2.51
CA PHE A 67 5.46 2.09 2.34
C PHE A 67 4.50 1.42 1.33
N LYS A 68 5.03 0.89 0.23
CA LYS A 68 4.24 0.16 -0.77
C LYS A 68 3.47 -1.03 -0.17
N LYS A 69 4.06 -1.73 0.82
CA LYS A 69 3.41 -2.89 1.47
C LYS A 69 2.19 -2.50 2.29
N ILE A 70 2.17 -1.30 2.87
CA ILE A 70 1.06 -0.85 3.73
C ILE A 70 -0.05 -0.15 2.95
N LEU A 71 0.23 0.36 1.73
CA LEU A 71 -0.74 1.06 0.89
C LEU A 71 -2.09 0.34 0.68
N PRO A 72 -2.13 -1.00 0.43
CA PRO A 72 -3.40 -1.69 0.25
C PRO A 72 -4.29 -1.56 1.48
N ASP A 73 -3.76 -1.81 2.67
CA ASP A 73 -4.52 -1.73 3.91
C ASP A 73 -4.93 -0.29 4.23
N LEU A 74 -4.04 0.70 4.06
CA LEU A 74 -4.39 2.12 4.23
C LEU A 74 -5.60 2.53 3.37
N THR A 75 -5.68 1.96 2.18
CA THR A 75 -6.73 2.28 1.23
C THR A 75 -8.02 1.49 1.52
N GLU A 76 -7.91 0.22 1.91
CA GLU A 76 -9.06 -0.64 2.26
C GLU A 76 -9.74 -0.22 3.57
N THR A 77 -8.94 0.17 4.57
CA THR A 77 -9.43 0.58 5.90
C THR A 77 -9.72 2.08 6.00
N GLN A 78 -9.46 2.84 4.93
CA GLN A 78 -9.52 4.31 4.94
C GLN A 78 -8.68 4.92 6.08
N CYS A 79 -7.56 4.28 6.41
CA CYS A 79 -6.66 4.72 7.48
C CYS A 79 -7.37 4.80 8.86
N ALA A 80 -8.33 3.91 9.15
CA ALA A 80 -9.15 3.96 10.37
C ALA A 80 -8.28 4.09 11.63
N ASP A 81 -7.23 3.28 11.73
CA ASP A 81 -6.34 3.20 12.89
C ASP A 81 -5.09 4.10 12.81
N CYS A 82 -4.98 4.91 11.76
CA CYS A 82 -3.84 5.80 11.59
C CYS A 82 -3.84 6.94 12.60
N SER A 83 -2.65 7.31 13.09
CA SER A 83 -2.45 8.51 13.90
C SER A 83 -2.85 9.77 13.13
N ALA A 84 -3.23 10.83 13.86
CA ALA A 84 -3.55 12.12 13.24
C ALA A 84 -2.37 12.67 12.42
N LYS A 85 -1.14 12.47 12.90
CA LYS A 85 0.08 12.93 12.23
C LYS A 85 0.29 12.19 10.90
N PHE A 86 0.06 10.88 10.87
CA PHE A 86 0.17 10.11 9.65
C PHE A 86 -0.95 10.45 8.64
N LYS A 87 -2.17 10.71 9.11
CA LYS A 87 -3.27 11.18 8.24
C LYS A 87 -2.91 12.51 7.56
N GLU A 88 -2.37 13.47 8.31
CA GLU A 88 -1.90 14.75 7.74
C GLU A 88 -0.74 14.58 6.75
N LEU A 89 0.16 13.64 7.01
CA LEU A 89 1.23 13.27 6.09
C LEU A 89 0.68 12.76 4.74
N ILE A 90 -0.31 11.87 4.78
CA ILE A 90 -0.97 11.33 3.58
C ILE A 90 -1.69 12.45 2.84
N LYS A 91 -2.51 13.26 3.52
CA LYS A 91 -3.23 14.37 2.89
C LYS A 91 -2.29 15.33 2.18
N LYS A 92 -1.21 15.74 2.86
CA LYS A 92 -0.18 16.59 2.26
C LYS A 92 0.43 15.94 1.02
N SER A 93 0.75 14.65 1.07
CA SER A 93 1.27 13.90 -0.08
C SER A 93 0.31 13.95 -1.27
N VAL A 94 -0.96 13.60 -1.03
CA VAL A 94 -2.01 13.58 -2.06
C VAL A 94 -2.17 14.97 -2.68
N SER A 95 -2.32 16.02 -1.86
CA SER A 95 -2.44 17.39 -2.35
C SER A 95 -1.23 17.85 -3.16
N THR A 96 -0.01 17.51 -2.72
CA THR A 96 1.22 17.85 -3.46
C THR A 96 1.28 17.12 -4.80
N PHE A 97 0.96 15.82 -4.86
CA PHE A 97 0.93 15.10 -6.14
C PHE A 97 -0.13 15.67 -7.08
N GLN A 98 -1.34 15.95 -6.60
CA GLN A 98 -2.42 16.50 -7.43
C GLN A 98 -2.08 17.88 -7.98
N LYS A 99 -1.49 18.76 -7.16
CA LYS A 99 -1.22 20.15 -7.53
C LYS A 99 0.09 20.32 -8.30
N ASP A 100 1.16 19.74 -7.80
CA ASP A 100 2.52 20.05 -8.25
C ASP A 100 3.05 18.98 -9.23
N TYR A 101 2.52 17.75 -9.17
CA TYR A 101 2.99 16.60 -9.97
C TYR A 101 1.84 15.80 -10.61
N PRO A 102 0.94 16.43 -11.39
CA PRO A 102 -0.29 15.79 -11.89
C PRO A 102 -0.03 14.57 -12.79
N GLU A 103 1.08 14.53 -13.52
CA GLU A 103 1.45 13.36 -14.34
C GLU A 103 1.88 12.15 -13.48
N ASP A 104 2.59 12.40 -12.38
CA ASP A 104 2.94 11.36 -11.41
C ASP A 104 1.66 10.88 -10.70
N TRP A 105 0.76 11.79 -10.32
CA TRP A 105 -0.55 11.46 -9.76
C TRP A 105 -1.38 10.57 -10.69
N LYS A 106 -1.49 10.95 -11.97
CA LYS A 106 -2.18 10.15 -12.98
C LYS A 106 -1.57 8.76 -13.13
N THR A 107 -0.24 8.65 -13.09
CA THR A 107 0.47 7.38 -13.14
C THR A 107 0.14 6.49 -11.94
N LEU A 108 0.12 7.06 -10.74
CA LEU A 108 -0.26 6.36 -9.51
C LEU A 108 -1.71 5.89 -9.57
N MET A 109 -2.65 6.75 -9.93
CA MET A 109 -4.08 6.41 -10.01
C MET A 109 -4.36 5.35 -11.08
N ALA A 110 -3.70 5.41 -12.23
CA ALA A 110 -3.82 4.37 -13.26
C ALA A 110 -3.34 2.99 -12.78
N HIS A 111 -2.48 2.92 -11.76
CA HIS A 111 -2.02 1.66 -11.18
C HIS A 111 -2.90 1.22 -10.00
N PHE A 112 -3.17 2.12 -9.05
CA PHE A 112 -3.88 1.78 -7.82
C PHE A 112 -5.40 1.82 -7.94
N ASP A 113 -5.97 2.70 -8.76
CA ASP A 113 -7.43 2.81 -8.92
C ASP A 113 -7.82 3.05 -10.40
N PRO A 114 -7.49 2.12 -11.31
CA PRO A 114 -7.73 2.29 -12.75
C PRO A 114 -9.20 2.46 -13.11
N ASP A 115 -10.11 1.90 -12.30
CA ASP A 115 -11.56 1.98 -12.48
C ASP A 115 -12.19 3.15 -11.70
N ASN A 116 -11.38 3.96 -11.01
CA ASN A 116 -11.83 5.09 -10.19
C ASN A 116 -12.87 4.70 -9.11
N LYS A 117 -12.75 3.49 -8.55
CA LYS A 117 -13.68 2.93 -7.55
C LYS A 117 -13.50 3.54 -6.17
N ARG A 118 -12.34 4.13 -5.89
CA ARG A 118 -11.93 4.64 -4.57
C ARG A 118 -11.87 6.16 -4.49
N ALA A 119 -12.21 6.86 -5.58
CA ALA A 119 -12.19 8.31 -5.63
C ALA A 119 -13.06 8.99 -4.55
N ALA A 120 -14.26 8.46 -4.31
CA ALA A 120 -15.16 9.00 -3.29
C ALA A 120 -14.60 8.81 -1.87
N ASP A 121 -13.96 7.67 -1.60
CA ASP A 121 -13.33 7.39 -0.31
C ASP A 121 -12.12 8.29 -0.08
N LEU A 122 -11.31 8.51 -1.13
CA LEU A 122 -10.20 9.43 -1.10
C LEU A 122 -10.68 10.87 -0.84
N GLU A 123 -11.71 11.34 -1.55
CA GLU A 123 -12.28 12.68 -1.34
C GLU A 123 -12.78 12.84 0.11
N LYS A 124 -13.49 11.84 0.63
CA LYS A 124 -13.96 11.83 2.01
C LYS A 124 -12.79 11.93 3.00
N PHE A 125 -11.74 11.12 2.83
CA PHE A 125 -10.52 11.16 3.65
C PHE A 125 -9.82 12.53 3.58
N MET A 126 -9.80 13.16 2.41
CA MET A 126 -9.20 14.49 2.26
C MET A 126 -10.01 15.60 2.94
N SER A 127 -11.33 15.40 3.11
CA SER A 127 -12.25 16.38 3.72
C SER A 127 -12.46 16.21 5.23
N SER A 128 -12.05 15.08 5.81
CA SER A 128 -12.17 14.78 7.25
C SER A 128 -11.04 15.38 8.05
#